data_AF-A0A523FY06-F1
#
_entry.id   AF-A0A523FY06-F1
#
_cell.length_a   1.000
_cell.length_b   1.000
_cell.length_c   1.000
_cell.angle_alpha   90.00
_cell.angle_beta   90.00
_cell.angle_gamma   90.00
#
_symmetry.space_group_name_H-M   'P 1'
#
loop_
_entity.id
_entity.type
_entity.pdbx_description
1 polymer ?
#
loop_
_entity_poly.entity_id
_entity_poly.type
_entity_poly.pdbx_seq_one_letter_code
_entity_poly.pdbx_strand_id
1 'polypeptide(L)'
;MFSRFSGYCWVLRECGSVRAGIATLGFVAMSALCAPYGAAEQLLPGSISPVTASGTDRAYEASILQNNDVELYRKIFDVQQRGDWPQADRLVTQLADDVLIGYVKFQRYMHPTAYKSKFSELRDWMASYADHPEAARIYKLAMKRKPAGSASPNKALPRKYRPEPNKIVNLTFAKQRRSASQRRRVAEINRYVKSLLARERPTQSLNHINQADIRNALTPLEYDQLLSWIAAQYLLEKVPEKALRTAQEVAGRSRKGVPLADWTAGLAAWQLGRYELAAEHFDALAYAPYVRHPTRASGAYWAARAYLVTQKPDKVASRLEIAAQTPLSFYGVLANRQLGNDHAYDWEVPALGQSGAQRLFEYPVVRRAVALAQLGRTREAETELRRGHAYIDDSLDKHLVALAAQWDLPATQLQVAEYTTSTGLEAGLFPIPSFVPRSGFQIDPALLYAFMRKESKFVTDAKSWAGARGLMQLMPRTASYVANDSSLRGSQRHKLFDPGFNLELGQKYLKQLMSSAQPKGNLFMVTVAYNGGPGNLRKWRNELSSNTDPLFFIETIPSRETRAFIEEVLTNLWIYRYRLGQEAPTLEAAAAGKWPVYTPVQIKDDRLVIR
;
A
#
# COMPACT_ATOMS: atom_id res chain seq x y z
N MET A 1 29.84 -17.34 -20.98
CA MET A 1 30.97 -17.64 -21.88
C MET A 1 32.23 -17.44 -21.05
N PHE A 2 32.90 -18.56 -20.69
CA PHE A 2 34.30 -18.77 -20.22
C PHE A 2 34.99 -17.70 -19.32
N SER A 3 35.82 -17.95 -18.30
CA SER A 3 36.38 -19.15 -17.64
C SER A 3 37.38 -18.64 -16.55
N ARG A 4 37.61 -19.46 -15.50
CA ARG A 4 38.84 -19.59 -14.66
C ARG A 4 39.30 -18.45 -13.73
N PHE A 5 39.48 -18.76 -12.44
CA PHE A 5 40.74 -19.16 -11.77
C PHE A 5 40.41 -19.66 -10.34
N SER A 6 40.69 -20.92 -9.98
CA SER A 6 41.76 -21.40 -9.05
C SER A 6 41.83 -20.62 -7.72
N GLY A 7 41.73 -21.17 -6.52
CA GLY A 7 42.15 -22.49 -6.03
C GLY A 7 43.34 -22.31 -5.08
N TYR A 8 43.11 -22.37 -3.77
CA TYR A 8 44.13 -22.65 -2.74
C TYR A 8 43.49 -23.43 -1.58
N CYS A 9 44.17 -24.51 -1.21
CA CYS A 9 43.88 -25.47 -0.15
C CYS A 9 45.01 -25.39 0.89
N TRP A 10 44.75 -25.87 2.12
CA TRP A 10 45.62 -26.29 3.26
C TRP A 10 44.94 -25.83 4.57
N VAL A 11 44.21 -26.68 5.31
CA VAL A 11 44.55 -27.83 6.20
C VAL A 11 44.68 -27.43 7.69
N LEU A 12 43.72 -27.93 8.47
CA LEU A 12 43.71 -28.47 9.85
C LEU A 12 44.62 -27.88 10.95
N ARG A 13 44.02 -27.56 12.11
CA ARG A 13 44.21 -28.32 13.37
C ARG A 13 43.19 -27.93 14.46
N GLU A 14 42.74 -28.96 15.17
CA GLU A 14 41.90 -28.97 16.36
C GLU A 14 42.63 -28.42 17.59
N CYS A 15 41.88 -27.87 18.56
CA CYS A 15 41.96 -28.26 19.98
C CYS A 15 40.93 -27.51 20.84
N GLY A 16 40.35 -28.21 21.83
CA GLY A 16 40.05 -27.59 23.13
C GLY A 16 38.59 -27.43 23.53
N SER A 17 37.97 -28.53 23.94
CA SER A 17 36.78 -28.59 24.81
C SER A 17 37.00 -27.96 26.19
N VAL A 18 36.03 -27.20 26.72
CA VAL A 18 35.83 -27.02 28.18
C VAL A 18 34.33 -27.01 28.50
N ARG A 19 34.04 -27.57 29.68
CA ARG A 19 32.81 -28.18 30.18
C ARG A 19 31.68 -27.22 30.57
N ALA A 20 30.51 -27.85 30.63
CA ALA A 20 29.27 -27.42 31.25
C ALA A 20 29.40 -27.04 32.74
N GLY A 21 28.60 -26.05 33.14
CA GLY A 21 28.23 -25.77 34.53
C GLY A 21 26.75 -25.40 34.56
N ILE A 22 25.93 -26.36 35.00
CA ILE A 22 24.50 -26.19 35.30
C ILE A 22 24.41 -25.56 36.69
N ALA A 23 23.68 -24.45 36.82
CA ALA A 23 23.27 -23.91 38.10
C ALA A 23 21.77 -23.61 38.08
N THR A 24 21.04 -24.44 38.81
CA THR A 24 19.61 -24.42 39.03
C THR A 24 19.29 -23.45 40.17
N LEU A 25 18.45 -22.45 39.93
CA LEU A 25 17.77 -21.61 40.93
C LEU A 25 16.31 -21.54 40.42
N GLY A 26 15.31 -22.12 41.07
CA GLY A 26 14.89 -21.85 42.44
C GLY A 26 13.58 -21.07 42.38
N PHE A 27 12.51 -21.69 41.86
CA PHE A 27 11.16 -21.10 41.84
C PHE A 27 10.53 -21.21 43.22
N VAL A 28 10.35 -20.08 43.90
CA VAL A 28 9.50 -19.96 45.09
C VAL A 28 8.07 -19.70 44.61
N ALA A 29 7.19 -20.66 44.84
CA ALA A 29 5.75 -20.50 44.70
C ALA A 29 5.23 -19.72 45.90
N MET A 30 4.61 -18.57 45.65
CA MET A 30 3.92 -17.79 46.68
C MET A 30 2.41 -17.90 46.43
N SER A 31 1.79 -18.81 47.17
CA SER A 31 0.34 -18.97 47.32
C SER A 31 -0.23 -17.78 48.09
N ALA A 32 -1.11 -17.01 47.45
CA ALA A 32 -1.90 -15.98 48.11
C ALA A 32 -3.37 -16.44 48.18
N LEU A 33 -3.88 -16.41 49.42
CA LEU A 33 -5.21 -16.82 49.84
C LEU A 33 -6.30 -15.93 49.23
N CYS A 34 -7.37 -16.59 48.73
CA CYS A 34 -8.66 -15.96 48.50
C CYS A 34 -9.37 -15.70 49.84
N ALA A 35 -9.89 -14.49 50.02
CA ALA A 35 -10.98 -14.20 50.95
C ALA A 35 -12.02 -13.33 50.21
N PRO A 36 -13.34 -13.54 50.45
CA PRO A 36 -14.40 -12.97 49.64
C PRO A 36 -14.79 -11.59 50.15
N TYR A 37 -14.98 -10.62 49.25
CA TYR A 37 -15.59 -9.34 49.59
C TYR A 37 -17.03 -9.26 49.05
N GLY A 38 -17.95 -9.33 50.02
CA GLY A 38 -19.17 -8.53 50.17
C GLY A 38 -19.90 -8.03 48.92
N ALA A 39 -21.10 -8.58 48.75
CA ALA A 39 -22.16 -8.02 47.91
C ALA A 39 -22.52 -6.59 48.33
N ALA A 40 -22.71 -5.72 47.34
CA ALA A 40 -23.42 -4.45 47.48
C ALA A 40 -24.56 -4.42 46.46
N GLU A 41 -25.75 -4.19 47.01
CA GLU A 41 -27.10 -4.10 46.45
C GLU A 41 -27.22 -3.44 45.06
N GLN A 42 -27.98 -4.13 44.21
CA GLN A 42 -28.54 -3.65 42.96
C GLN A 42 -29.65 -2.62 43.23
N LEU A 43 -29.47 -1.41 42.73
CA LEU A 43 -30.57 -0.47 42.48
C LEU A 43 -31.07 -0.68 41.05
N LEU A 44 -32.26 -1.27 40.91
CA LEU A 44 -33.02 -1.30 39.67
C LEU A 44 -33.57 0.10 39.36
N PRO A 45 -33.54 0.50 38.07
CA PRO A 45 -34.68 1.22 37.53
C PRO A 45 -35.17 0.59 36.22
N GLY A 46 -36.49 0.40 36.17
CA GLY A 46 -37.27 0.43 34.93
C GLY A 46 -37.24 -0.83 34.10
N SER A 47 -38.34 -1.59 34.18
CA SER A 47 -38.80 -2.46 33.10
C SER A 47 -38.95 -1.65 31.80
N ILE A 48 -37.92 -1.67 30.97
CA ILE A 48 -38.02 -1.24 29.57
C ILE A 48 -38.60 -2.45 28.84
N SER A 49 -39.85 -2.34 28.41
CA SER A 49 -40.47 -3.24 27.44
C SER A 49 -39.49 -3.54 26.30
N PRO A 50 -39.48 -4.75 25.70
CA PRO A 50 -38.67 -4.98 24.52
C PRO A 50 -39.12 -3.96 23.47
N VAL A 51 -38.28 -2.97 23.20
CA VAL A 51 -38.37 -2.22 21.96
C VAL A 51 -38.09 -3.28 20.91
N THR A 52 -39.17 -3.81 20.35
CA THR A 52 -39.15 -4.52 19.09
C THR A 52 -38.43 -3.60 18.12
N ALA A 53 -37.17 -3.90 17.86
CA ALA A 53 -36.43 -3.35 16.73
C ALA A 53 -37.15 -3.81 15.47
N SER A 54 -38.18 -3.06 15.08
CA SER A 54 -38.85 -3.20 13.80
C SER A 54 -37.89 -2.68 12.74
N GLY A 55 -37.11 -3.60 12.16
CA GLY A 55 -36.16 -3.28 11.12
C GLY A 55 -35.02 -4.27 11.06
N THR A 56 -35.32 -5.55 10.83
CA THR A 56 -34.37 -6.40 10.11
C THR A 56 -34.25 -5.81 8.70
N ASP A 57 -33.36 -4.84 8.51
CA ASP A 57 -32.93 -4.43 7.17
C ASP A 57 -32.23 -5.65 6.57
N ARG A 58 -33.01 -6.51 5.88
CA ARG A 58 -32.43 -7.57 5.07
C ARG A 58 -31.46 -6.93 4.09
N ALA A 59 -30.25 -7.47 4.01
CA ALA A 59 -29.27 -7.03 3.02
C ALA A 59 -29.93 -6.99 1.64
N TYR A 60 -29.95 -5.81 1.03
CA TYR A 60 -30.55 -5.59 -0.27
C TYR A 60 -29.61 -6.12 -1.35
N GLU A 61 -30.08 -7.09 -2.14
CA GLU A 61 -29.32 -7.61 -3.27
C GLU A 61 -29.40 -6.61 -4.43
N ALA A 62 -28.40 -5.73 -4.53
CA ALA A 62 -28.33 -4.69 -5.54
C ALA A 62 -28.21 -5.23 -6.97
N SER A 63 -29.31 -5.26 -7.73
CA SER A 63 -29.37 -5.61 -9.15
C SER A 63 -29.93 -4.47 -10.01
N ILE A 64 -29.45 -4.31 -11.25
CA ILE A 64 -29.99 -3.33 -12.22
C ILE A 64 -30.71 -4.03 -13.36
N LEU A 65 -30.04 -5.00 -13.98
CA LEU A 65 -30.58 -5.74 -15.11
C LEU A 65 -31.41 -6.93 -14.64
N GLN A 66 -32.49 -7.19 -15.37
CA GLN A 66 -33.24 -8.44 -15.27
C GLN A 66 -32.45 -9.59 -15.96
N ASN A 67 -32.73 -10.84 -15.57
CA ASN A 67 -31.98 -12.01 -16.07
C ASN A 67 -31.98 -12.13 -17.61
N ASN A 68 -33.07 -11.74 -18.28
CA ASN A 68 -33.16 -11.72 -19.73
C ASN A 68 -32.16 -10.74 -20.37
N ASP A 69 -32.06 -9.51 -19.86
CA ASP A 69 -31.14 -8.49 -20.37
C ASP A 69 -29.68 -8.86 -20.07
N VAL A 70 -29.39 -9.49 -18.92
CA VAL A 70 -28.05 -10.03 -18.63
C VAL A 70 -27.60 -10.99 -19.73
N GLU A 71 -28.46 -11.94 -20.11
CA GLU A 71 -28.18 -12.89 -21.18
C GLU A 71 -28.10 -12.24 -22.56
N LEU A 72 -28.98 -11.27 -22.85
CA LEU A 72 -28.93 -10.52 -24.11
C LEU A 72 -27.62 -9.74 -24.25
N TYR A 73 -27.20 -9.00 -23.22
CA TYR A 73 -25.94 -8.27 -23.26
C TYR A 73 -24.74 -9.20 -23.42
N ARG A 74 -24.68 -10.33 -22.70
CA ARG A 74 -23.61 -11.34 -22.88
C ARG A 74 -23.53 -11.77 -24.34
N LYS A 75 -24.67 -12.17 -24.93
CA LYS A 75 -24.74 -12.53 -26.36
C LYS A 75 -24.30 -11.40 -27.27
N ILE A 76 -24.73 -10.15 -27.02
CA ILE A 76 -24.35 -8.97 -27.79
C ILE A 76 -22.84 -8.78 -27.78
N PHE A 77 -22.19 -8.80 -26.60
CA PHE A 77 -20.74 -8.65 -26.50
C PHE A 77 -19.98 -9.78 -27.23
N ASP A 78 -20.49 -11.02 -27.17
CA ASP A 78 -19.87 -12.18 -27.81
C ASP A 78 -20.01 -12.18 -29.34
N VAL A 79 -21.16 -11.82 -29.89
CA VAL A 79 -21.33 -11.71 -31.36
C VAL A 79 -20.51 -10.55 -31.92
N GLN A 80 -20.44 -9.43 -31.19
CA GLN A 80 -19.62 -8.28 -31.58
C GLN A 80 -18.12 -8.56 -31.53
N GLN A 81 -17.65 -9.38 -30.59
CA GLN A 81 -16.25 -9.83 -30.55
C GLN A 81 -15.85 -10.59 -31.83
N ARG A 82 -16.81 -11.27 -32.46
CA ARG A 82 -16.63 -12.00 -33.73
C ARG A 82 -16.89 -11.15 -34.96
N GLY A 83 -17.38 -9.91 -34.79
CA GLY A 83 -17.72 -9.00 -35.87
C GLY A 83 -19.09 -9.26 -36.54
N ASP A 84 -19.98 -10.03 -35.91
CA ASP A 84 -21.34 -10.25 -36.42
C ASP A 84 -22.27 -9.09 -36.01
N TRP A 85 -22.19 -8.01 -36.77
CA TRP A 85 -22.97 -6.80 -36.54
C TRP A 85 -24.48 -6.97 -36.78
N PRO A 86 -24.95 -7.67 -37.85
CA PRO A 86 -26.39 -7.87 -38.05
C PRO A 86 -27.04 -8.64 -36.91
N GLN A 87 -26.39 -9.67 -36.37
CA GLN A 87 -26.90 -10.36 -35.20
C GLN A 87 -26.88 -9.48 -33.96
N ALA A 88 -25.79 -8.71 -33.75
CA ALA A 88 -25.71 -7.76 -32.64
C ALA A 88 -26.86 -6.76 -32.67
N ASP A 89 -27.16 -6.16 -33.83
CA ASP A 89 -28.21 -5.16 -33.98
C ASP A 89 -29.60 -5.74 -33.68
N ARG A 90 -29.89 -6.96 -34.15
CA ARG A 90 -31.15 -7.67 -33.82
C ARG A 90 -31.29 -8.00 -32.34
N LEU A 91 -30.19 -8.27 -31.65
CA LEU A 91 -30.21 -8.53 -30.21
C LEU A 91 -30.37 -7.23 -29.41
N VAL A 92 -29.73 -6.13 -29.86
CA VAL A 92 -29.86 -4.82 -29.23
C VAL A 92 -31.32 -4.34 -29.24
N THR A 93 -32.10 -4.59 -30.29
CA THR A 93 -33.52 -4.21 -30.34
C THR A 93 -34.41 -4.96 -29.35
N GLN A 94 -33.90 -6.04 -28.72
CA GLN A 94 -34.65 -6.84 -27.73
C GLN A 94 -34.37 -6.43 -26.28
N LEU A 95 -33.41 -5.53 -26.05
CA LEU A 95 -33.06 -5.07 -24.71
C LEU A 95 -34.20 -4.26 -24.10
N ALA A 96 -34.54 -4.55 -22.84
CA ALA A 96 -35.50 -3.75 -22.08
C ALA A 96 -34.83 -2.57 -21.35
N ASP A 97 -33.62 -2.77 -20.81
CA ASP A 97 -32.79 -1.73 -20.20
C ASP A 97 -31.52 -1.49 -21.05
N ASP A 98 -31.33 -0.25 -21.50
CA ASP A 98 -30.23 0.18 -22.37
C ASP A 98 -29.00 0.71 -21.62
N VAL A 99 -28.91 0.53 -20.30
CA VAL A 99 -27.85 1.10 -19.44
C VAL A 99 -26.42 0.80 -19.91
N LEU A 100 -26.18 -0.34 -20.57
CA LEU A 100 -24.85 -0.71 -21.10
C LEU A 100 -24.65 -0.40 -22.59
N ILE A 101 -25.57 0.30 -23.26
CA ILE A 101 -25.45 0.57 -24.70
C ILE A 101 -24.19 1.40 -25.04
N GLY A 102 -23.73 2.25 -24.10
CA GLY A 102 -22.46 2.96 -24.22
C GLY A 102 -21.26 2.01 -24.37
N TYR A 103 -21.23 0.93 -23.58
CA TYR A 103 -20.21 -0.12 -23.64
C TYR A 103 -20.35 -0.99 -24.90
N VAL A 104 -21.58 -1.32 -25.30
CA VAL A 104 -21.86 -2.04 -26.55
C VAL A 104 -21.32 -1.28 -27.76
N LYS A 105 -21.61 0.02 -27.85
CA LYS A 105 -21.10 0.91 -28.91
C LYS A 105 -19.58 1.06 -28.82
N PHE A 106 -19.02 1.18 -27.62
CA PHE A 106 -17.57 1.27 -27.42
C PHE A 106 -16.85 0.04 -28.01
N GLN A 107 -17.30 -1.18 -27.70
CA GLN A 107 -16.71 -2.41 -28.22
C GLN A 107 -16.74 -2.43 -29.76
N ARG A 108 -17.88 -2.06 -30.37
CA ARG A 108 -18.02 -1.94 -31.83
C ARG A 108 -17.03 -0.95 -32.42
N TYR A 109 -17.04 0.29 -31.92
CA TYR A 109 -16.29 1.39 -32.50
C TYR A 109 -14.78 1.23 -32.34
N MET A 110 -14.36 0.44 -31.36
CA MET A 110 -12.97 0.10 -31.07
C MET A 110 -12.57 -1.31 -31.53
N HIS A 111 -13.44 -2.00 -32.28
CA HIS A 111 -13.13 -3.33 -32.79
C HIS A 111 -11.86 -3.28 -33.67
N PRO A 112 -10.87 -4.17 -33.46
CA PRO A 112 -9.55 -4.02 -34.07
C PRO A 112 -9.54 -4.19 -35.60
N THR A 113 -10.42 -5.03 -36.15
CA THR A 113 -10.37 -5.44 -37.58
C THR A 113 -11.71 -5.32 -38.31
N ALA A 114 -12.80 -5.80 -37.71
CA ALA A 114 -14.11 -5.93 -38.36
C ALA A 114 -15.02 -4.68 -38.36
N TYR A 115 -14.63 -3.55 -37.75
CA TYR A 115 -15.44 -2.32 -37.79
C TYR A 115 -14.59 -1.06 -37.89
N LYS A 116 -15.02 -0.12 -38.74
CA LYS A 116 -14.37 1.18 -38.92
C LYS A 116 -15.37 2.31 -38.67
N SER A 117 -15.35 2.83 -37.44
CA SER A 117 -16.26 3.89 -37.00
C SER A 117 -16.12 5.21 -37.77
N LYS A 118 -17.24 5.88 -38.01
CA LYS A 118 -17.32 7.20 -38.64
C LYS A 118 -17.07 8.30 -37.61
N PHE A 119 -16.70 9.50 -38.07
CA PHE A 119 -16.55 10.65 -37.17
C PHE A 119 -17.86 11.01 -36.47
N SER A 120 -18.99 10.97 -37.17
CA SER A 120 -20.32 11.24 -36.60
C SER A 120 -20.64 10.28 -35.45
N GLU A 121 -20.45 8.98 -35.64
CA GLU A 121 -20.67 7.96 -34.60
C GLU A 121 -19.85 8.24 -33.32
N LEU A 122 -18.57 8.59 -33.50
CA LEU A 122 -17.67 8.88 -32.38
C LEU A 122 -18.04 10.20 -31.70
N ARG A 123 -18.44 11.22 -32.46
CA ARG A 123 -18.92 12.51 -31.94
C ARG A 123 -20.20 12.32 -31.12
N ASP A 124 -21.17 11.59 -31.66
CA ASP A 124 -22.47 11.37 -31.04
C ASP A 124 -22.34 10.49 -29.79
N TRP A 125 -21.42 9.51 -29.82
CA TRP A 125 -21.04 8.74 -28.62
C TRP A 125 -20.41 9.64 -27.56
N MET A 126 -19.48 10.54 -27.92
CA MET A 126 -18.91 11.49 -26.96
C MET A 126 -19.94 12.47 -26.40
N ALA A 127 -21.00 12.78 -27.15
CA ALA A 127 -22.09 13.62 -26.65
C ALA A 127 -22.86 12.94 -25.51
N SER A 128 -22.99 11.61 -25.54
CA SER A 128 -23.80 10.83 -24.60
C SER A 128 -22.98 10.17 -23.47
N TYR A 129 -21.71 9.83 -23.72
CA TYR A 129 -20.90 8.98 -22.84
C TYR A 129 -19.51 9.58 -22.56
N ALA A 130 -19.41 10.90 -22.46
CA ALA A 130 -18.15 11.58 -22.12
C ALA A 130 -17.60 11.17 -20.73
N ASP A 131 -18.45 10.67 -19.85
CA ASP A 131 -18.14 10.16 -18.50
C ASP A 131 -17.60 8.73 -18.49
N HIS A 132 -17.78 7.97 -19.58
CA HIS A 132 -17.32 6.59 -19.70
C HIS A 132 -15.79 6.48 -19.54
N PRO A 133 -15.25 5.46 -18.84
CA PRO A 133 -13.83 5.31 -18.53
C PRO A 133 -12.89 5.39 -19.73
N GLU A 134 -13.37 4.87 -20.86
CA GLU A 134 -12.63 4.79 -22.12
C GLU A 134 -12.91 5.97 -23.07
N ALA A 135 -13.66 7.00 -22.64
CA ALA A 135 -14.05 8.13 -23.48
C ALA A 135 -12.84 8.88 -24.07
N ALA A 136 -11.71 8.93 -23.36
CA ALA A 136 -10.49 9.53 -23.88
C ALA A 136 -9.97 8.84 -25.15
N ARG A 137 -10.16 7.52 -25.28
CA ARG A 137 -9.78 6.77 -26.49
C ARG A 137 -10.71 7.08 -27.65
N ILE A 138 -12.01 7.14 -27.39
CA ILE A 138 -13.00 7.52 -28.40
C ILE A 138 -12.75 8.96 -28.88
N TYR A 139 -12.54 9.91 -27.95
CA TYR A 139 -12.19 11.28 -28.30
C TYR A 139 -10.94 11.36 -29.17
N LYS A 140 -9.87 10.64 -28.80
CA LYS A 140 -8.63 10.61 -29.61
C LYS A 140 -8.88 10.05 -31.02
N LEU A 141 -9.68 8.98 -31.13
CA LEU A 141 -10.04 8.41 -32.41
C LEU A 141 -10.91 9.37 -33.25
N ALA A 142 -11.86 10.05 -32.60
CA ALA A 142 -12.73 11.04 -33.24
C ALA A 142 -11.90 12.20 -33.79
N MET A 143 -10.98 12.75 -33.01
CA MET A 143 -10.08 13.82 -33.47
C MET A 143 -9.22 13.40 -34.65
N LYS A 144 -8.73 12.15 -34.69
CA LYS A 144 -7.98 11.62 -35.84
C LYS A 144 -8.83 11.52 -37.11
N ARG A 145 -10.14 11.33 -36.97
CA ARG A 145 -11.08 11.15 -38.09
C ARG A 145 -11.92 12.39 -38.40
N LYS A 146 -11.65 13.50 -37.71
CA LYS A 146 -12.41 14.75 -37.82
C LYS A 146 -12.22 15.38 -39.20
N PRO A 147 -13.29 15.60 -39.98
CA PRO A 147 -13.21 16.35 -41.23
C PRO A 147 -12.85 17.82 -40.99
N ALA A 148 -12.19 18.46 -41.97
CA ALA A 148 -11.94 19.89 -41.93
C ALA A 148 -13.26 20.68 -41.79
N GLY A 149 -13.26 21.75 -41.00
CA GLY A 149 -14.45 22.59 -40.76
C GLY A 149 -15.50 22.01 -39.81
N SER A 150 -15.42 20.74 -39.42
CA SER A 150 -16.36 20.16 -38.43
C SER A 150 -16.11 20.68 -37.02
N ALA A 151 -17.14 20.75 -36.18
CA ALA A 151 -16.99 21.01 -34.75
C ALA A 151 -16.21 19.87 -34.05
N SER A 152 -15.48 20.20 -32.98
CA SER A 152 -14.83 19.16 -32.16
C SER A 152 -15.87 18.43 -31.31
N PRO A 153 -15.72 17.11 -31.10
CA PRO A 153 -16.60 16.37 -30.19
C PRO A 153 -16.41 16.83 -28.74
N ASN A 154 -17.38 16.53 -27.88
CA ASN A 154 -17.24 16.75 -26.44
C ASN A 154 -15.98 16.06 -25.91
N LYS A 155 -15.27 16.71 -25.00
CA LYS A 155 -14.08 16.12 -24.36
C LYS A 155 -14.52 15.08 -23.33
N ALA A 156 -13.70 14.05 -23.17
CA ALA A 156 -13.87 13.12 -22.05
C ALA A 156 -13.78 13.86 -20.73
N LEU A 157 -14.59 13.47 -19.75
CA LEU A 157 -14.51 14.03 -18.41
C LEU A 157 -13.12 13.73 -17.81
N PRO A 158 -12.47 14.74 -17.21
CA PRO A 158 -11.17 14.53 -16.60
C PRO A 158 -11.32 13.61 -15.39
N ARG A 159 -10.36 12.70 -15.19
CA ARG A 159 -10.33 11.90 -13.96
C ARG A 159 -10.14 12.82 -12.75
N LYS A 160 -11.09 12.79 -11.81
CA LYS A 160 -11.00 13.45 -10.51
C LYS A 160 -10.69 12.44 -9.41
N TYR A 161 -10.04 12.91 -8.37
CA TYR A 161 -9.82 12.16 -7.13
C TYR A 161 -10.30 13.01 -5.96
N ARG A 162 -10.90 12.38 -4.96
CA ARG A 162 -11.18 13.04 -3.69
C ARG A 162 -9.85 13.35 -2.97
N PRO A 163 -9.79 14.43 -2.17
CA PRO A 163 -8.64 14.66 -1.31
C PRO A 163 -8.56 13.55 -0.25
N GLU A 164 -7.35 13.17 0.15
CA GLU A 164 -7.17 12.29 1.31
C GLU A 164 -7.61 13.04 2.57
N PRO A 165 -8.55 12.52 3.37
CA PRO A 165 -9.20 13.24 4.47
C PRO A 165 -8.21 13.68 5.57
N ASN A 166 -7.14 12.91 5.78
CA ASN A 166 -6.08 13.21 6.75
C ASN A 166 -4.79 13.71 6.10
N LYS A 167 -4.87 14.32 4.91
CA LYS A 167 -3.70 14.96 4.29
C LYS A 167 -3.34 16.21 5.07
N ILE A 168 -2.54 16.04 6.12
CA ILE A 168 -1.90 17.15 6.82
C ILE A 168 -1.06 17.90 5.77
N VAL A 169 -1.54 19.08 5.41
CA VAL A 169 -0.79 20.09 4.69
C VAL A 169 0.46 20.30 5.53
N ASN A 170 1.65 20.02 4.97
CA ASN A 170 2.89 20.36 5.65
C ASN A 170 2.73 21.76 6.21
N LEU A 171 3.16 22.03 7.45
CA LEU A 171 3.34 23.40 7.89
C LEU A 171 4.29 24.05 6.89
N THR A 172 3.73 24.68 5.86
CA THR A 172 4.46 25.58 5.01
C THR A 172 4.72 26.76 5.91
N PHE A 173 5.91 26.76 6.52
CA PHE A 173 6.56 27.99 6.93
C PHE A 173 6.32 29.00 5.82
N ALA A 174 5.86 30.19 6.19
CA ALA A 174 5.46 31.22 5.24
C ALA A 174 6.52 31.29 4.12
N LYS A 175 6.14 30.90 2.89
CA LYS A 175 7.08 30.86 1.78
C LYS A 175 7.60 32.28 1.61
N GLN A 176 8.90 32.48 1.81
CA GLN A 176 9.51 33.78 1.60
C GLN A 176 9.16 34.27 0.19
N ARG A 177 8.69 35.51 0.07
CA ARG A 177 8.44 36.13 -1.23
C ARG A 177 9.78 36.22 -1.97
N ARG A 178 9.86 35.55 -3.11
CA ARG A 178 11.04 35.52 -4.00
C ARG A 178 10.69 36.03 -5.37
N SER A 179 11.67 36.58 -6.08
CA SER A 179 11.58 36.79 -7.52
C SER A 179 11.60 35.45 -8.28
N ALA A 180 11.17 35.45 -9.54
CA ALA A 180 11.22 34.25 -10.38
C ALA A 180 12.66 33.75 -10.60
N SER A 181 13.66 34.65 -10.58
CA SER A 181 15.08 34.31 -10.68
C SER A 181 15.58 33.60 -9.41
N GLN A 182 15.28 34.17 -8.23
CA GLN A 182 15.66 33.58 -6.94
C GLN A 182 15.05 32.18 -6.75
N ARG A 183 13.78 31.98 -7.13
CA ARG A 183 13.14 30.65 -7.09
C ARG A 183 13.87 29.63 -7.98
N ARG A 184 14.27 30.04 -9.19
CA ARG A 184 15.03 29.20 -10.12
C ARG A 184 16.40 28.83 -9.53
N ARG A 185 17.11 29.81 -8.95
CA ARG A 185 18.41 29.58 -8.29
C ARG A 185 18.31 28.57 -7.14
N VAL A 186 17.34 28.71 -6.23
CA VAL A 186 17.13 27.73 -5.15
C VAL A 186 16.78 26.35 -5.71
N ALA A 187 15.96 26.27 -6.76
CA ALA A 187 15.63 25.00 -7.40
C ALA A 187 16.84 24.33 -8.07
N GLU A 188 17.78 25.10 -8.63
CA GLU A 188 19.06 24.62 -9.16
C GLU A 188 19.94 24.04 -8.06
N ILE A 189 20.12 24.78 -6.95
CA ILE A 189 20.89 24.33 -5.78
C ILE A 189 20.31 23.00 -5.26
N ASN A 190 18.99 22.94 -5.07
CA ASN A 190 18.31 21.73 -4.59
C ASN A 190 18.52 20.55 -5.54
N ARG A 191 18.46 20.75 -6.86
CA ARG A 191 18.70 19.69 -7.85
C ARG A 191 20.15 19.22 -7.82
N TYR A 192 21.10 20.14 -7.70
CA TYR A 192 22.52 19.81 -7.67
C TYR A 192 22.89 19.04 -6.39
N VAL A 193 22.42 19.50 -5.22
CA VAL A 193 22.55 18.77 -3.96
C VAL A 193 21.98 17.36 -4.09
N LYS A 194 20.73 17.21 -4.52
CA LYS A 194 20.12 15.88 -4.74
C LYS A 194 20.93 15.00 -5.69
N SER A 195 21.53 15.60 -6.72
CA SER A 195 22.38 14.90 -7.67
C SER A 195 23.69 14.39 -7.04
N LEU A 196 24.30 15.16 -6.12
CA LEU A 196 25.47 14.72 -5.36
C LEU A 196 25.12 13.61 -4.36
N LEU A 197 24.00 13.74 -3.64
CA LEU A 197 23.53 12.72 -2.69
C LEU A 197 23.19 11.41 -3.40
N ALA A 198 22.55 11.47 -4.58
CA ALA A 198 22.28 10.28 -5.40
C ALA A 198 23.54 9.57 -5.91
N ARG A 199 24.70 10.25 -5.90
CA ARG A 199 26.01 9.68 -6.23
C ARG A 199 26.85 9.38 -4.98
N GLU A 200 26.23 9.35 -3.80
CA GLU A 200 26.91 8.99 -2.54
C GLU A 200 28.02 10.02 -2.17
N ARG A 201 27.81 11.32 -2.49
CA ARG A 201 28.80 12.40 -2.24
C ARG A 201 28.34 13.47 -1.23
N PRO A 202 28.01 13.12 0.03
CA PRO A 202 27.49 14.07 1.01
C PRO A 202 28.48 15.21 1.37
N THR A 203 29.79 14.92 1.48
CA THR A 203 30.79 15.96 1.80
C THR A 203 30.94 17.00 0.70
N GLN A 204 30.88 16.60 -0.57
CA GLN A 204 30.89 17.57 -1.67
C GLN A 204 29.63 18.43 -1.67
N SER A 205 28.48 17.84 -1.31
CA SER A 205 27.24 18.60 -1.14
C SER A 205 27.33 19.61 -0.01
N LEU A 206 27.92 19.24 1.13
CA LEU A 206 28.16 20.15 2.25
C LEU A 206 29.07 21.32 1.84
N ASN A 207 30.18 21.03 1.16
CA ASN A 207 31.09 22.06 0.68
C ASN A 207 30.40 23.01 -0.29
N HIS A 208 29.55 22.50 -1.17
CA HIS A 208 28.80 23.32 -2.13
C HIS A 208 27.83 24.28 -1.44
N ILE A 209 27.02 23.82 -0.48
CA ILE A 209 26.05 24.71 0.20
C ILE A 209 26.72 25.74 1.12
N ASN A 210 28.00 25.53 1.47
CA ASN A 210 28.82 26.44 2.25
C ASN A 210 29.56 27.50 1.40
N GLN A 211 29.54 27.40 0.08
CA GLN A 211 30.06 28.46 -0.79
C GLN A 211 29.27 29.75 -0.55
N ALA A 212 29.96 30.89 -0.47
CA ALA A 212 29.35 32.15 -0.05
C ALA A 212 28.14 32.56 -0.91
N ASP A 213 28.23 32.41 -2.24
CA ASP A 213 27.13 32.73 -3.16
C ASP A 213 25.91 31.81 -2.97
N ILE A 214 26.15 30.52 -2.69
CA ILE A 214 25.10 29.53 -2.45
C ILE A 214 24.45 29.77 -1.09
N ARG A 215 25.26 29.96 -0.05
CA ARG A 215 24.79 30.19 1.32
C ARG A 215 23.92 31.45 1.42
N ASN A 216 24.30 32.51 0.70
CA ASN A 216 23.56 33.78 0.64
C ASN A 216 22.26 33.67 -0.18
N ALA A 217 22.15 32.70 -1.09
CA ALA A 217 20.93 32.46 -1.87
C ALA A 217 19.83 31.72 -1.08
N LEU A 218 20.17 31.12 0.06
CA LEU A 218 19.29 30.28 0.87
C LEU A 218 18.87 30.97 2.16
N THR A 219 17.60 30.81 2.55
CA THR A 219 17.20 31.11 3.94
C THR A 219 17.88 30.17 4.93
N PRO A 220 17.97 30.54 6.22
CA PRO A 220 18.42 29.62 7.26
C PRO A 220 17.68 28.28 7.23
N LEU A 221 16.35 28.31 7.05
CA LEU A 221 15.53 27.11 6.99
C LEU A 221 15.80 26.23 5.76
N GLU A 222 15.99 26.82 4.58
CA GLU A 222 16.33 26.05 3.37
C GLU A 222 17.72 25.45 3.45
N TYR A 223 18.68 26.19 4.01
CA TYR A 223 20.02 25.68 4.27
C TYR A 223 19.96 24.48 5.22
N ASP A 224 19.21 24.59 6.32
CA ASP A 224 19.02 23.51 7.28
C ASP A 224 18.25 22.31 6.69
N GLN A 225 17.31 22.57 5.78
CA GLN A 225 16.63 21.51 5.03
C GLN A 225 17.63 20.72 4.17
N LEU A 226 18.57 21.39 3.50
CA LEU A 226 19.63 20.73 2.73
C LEU A 226 20.61 19.99 3.64
N LEU A 227 21.00 20.58 4.77
CA LEU A 227 21.83 19.91 5.77
C LEU A 227 21.17 18.64 6.31
N SER A 228 19.85 18.63 6.54
CA SER A 228 19.16 17.41 6.97
C SER A 228 19.24 16.28 5.94
N TRP A 229 19.20 16.60 4.64
CA TRP A 229 19.39 15.59 3.58
C TRP A 229 20.83 15.08 3.54
N ILE A 230 21.80 15.97 3.74
CA ILE A 230 23.23 15.61 3.82
C ILE A 230 23.49 14.73 5.05
N ALA A 231 22.93 15.05 6.21
CA ALA A 231 23.04 14.27 7.43
C ALA A 231 22.45 12.86 7.25
N ALA A 232 21.26 12.77 6.64
CA ALA A 232 20.64 11.49 6.32
C ALA A 232 21.51 10.67 5.35
N GLN A 233 22.15 11.32 4.37
CA GLN A 233 23.09 10.62 3.49
C GLN A 233 24.35 10.16 4.23
N TYR A 234 24.93 10.96 5.14
CA TYR A 234 26.07 10.51 5.95
C TYR A 234 25.75 9.25 6.76
N LEU A 235 24.52 9.12 7.26
CA LEU A 235 24.07 7.91 7.96
C LEU A 235 24.09 6.70 7.01
N LEU A 236 23.58 6.86 5.79
CA LEU A 236 23.57 5.80 4.77
C LEU A 236 24.98 5.42 4.30
N GLU A 237 25.91 6.38 4.24
CA GLU A 237 27.34 6.15 3.96
C GLU A 237 28.11 5.58 5.17
N LYS A 238 27.43 5.25 6.27
CA LYS A 238 28.01 4.68 7.49
C LYS A 238 29.07 5.59 8.12
N VAL A 239 28.82 6.90 8.11
CA VAL A 239 29.62 7.89 8.84
C VAL A 239 28.75 8.54 9.93
N PRO A 240 28.30 7.75 10.93
CA PRO A 240 27.28 8.16 11.87
C PRO A 240 27.70 9.36 12.75
N GLU A 241 28.99 9.59 12.98
CA GLU A 241 29.48 10.75 13.74
C GLU A 241 29.22 12.07 13.00
N LYS A 242 29.42 12.07 11.68
CA LYS A 242 29.10 13.24 10.84
C LYS A 242 27.59 13.41 10.72
N ALA A 243 26.86 12.30 10.53
CA ALA A 243 25.40 12.31 10.47
C ALA A 243 24.81 12.91 11.75
N LEU A 244 25.23 12.42 12.92
CA LEU A 244 24.78 12.87 14.22
C LEU A 244 25.08 14.36 14.40
N ARG A 245 26.33 14.78 14.22
CA ARG A 245 26.73 16.19 14.39
C ARG A 245 25.90 17.13 13.52
N THR A 246 25.81 16.85 12.22
CA THR A 246 25.06 17.71 11.28
C THR A 246 23.56 17.70 11.58
N ALA A 247 22.98 16.55 11.92
CA ALA A 247 21.56 16.47 12.25
C ALA A 247 21.23 17.20 13.56
N GLN A 248 22.09 17.09 14.57
CA GLN A 248 21.94 17.80 15.84
C GLN A 248 22.01 19.31 15.70
N GLU A 249 22.94 19.82 14.90
CA GLU A 249 23.05 21.25 14.59
C GLU A 249 21.78 21.80 13.93
N VAL A 250 21.14 20.99 13.07
CA VAL A 250 19.86 21.34 12.43
C VAL A 250 18.72 21.25 13.43
N ALA A 251 18.64 20.19 14.24
CA ALA A 251 17.61 20.03 15.26
C ALA A 251 17.67 21.20 16.28
N GLY A 252 18.86 21.56 16.76
CA GLY A 252 19.03 22.66 17.72
C GLY A 252 18.56 24.03 17.21
N ARG A 253 18.66 24.29 15.90
CA ARG A 253 18.30 25.60 15.30
C ARG A 253 16.93 25.63 14.65
N SER A 254 16.50 24.51 14.07
CA SER A 254 15.38 24.43 13.13
C SER A 254 14.46 23.23 13.37
N ARG A 255 14.40 22.64 14.58
CA ARG A 255 13.53 21.48 14.92
C ARG A 255 12.10 21.58 14.38
N LYS A 256 11.42 22.71 14.59
CA LYS A 256 10.05 22.92 14.06
C LYS A 256 10.02 22.90 12.52
N GLY A 257 11.03 23.51 11.92
CA GLY A 257 11.26 23.67 10.49
C GLY A 257 11.57 22.38 9.74
N VAL A 258 12.42 21.57 10.36
CA VAL A 258 13.08 20.41 9.76
C VAL A 258 13.03 19.23 10.74
N PRO A 259 11.83 18.73 11.09
CA PRO A 259 11.66 17.72 12.14
C PRO A 259 12.40 16.40 11.84
N LEU A 260 12.64 16.07 10.56
CA LEU A 260 13.40 14.88 10.18
C LEU A 260 14.90 14.96 10.54
N ALA A 261 15.39 16.11 10.99
CA ALA A 261 16.71 16.20 11.60
C ALA A 261 16.77 15.40 12.91
N ASP A 262 15.75 15.48 13.76
CA ASP A 262 15.68 14.67 14.98
C ASP A 262 15.60 13.17 14.65
N TRP A 263 14.84 12.79 13.61
CA TRP A 263 14.84 11.39 13.13
C TRP A 263 16.25 10.88 12.79
N THR A 264 17.00 11.68 12.02
CA THR A 264 18.35 11.32 11.57
C THR A 264 19.35 11.31 12.74
N ALA A 265 19.26 12.30 13.64
CA ALA A 265 20.08 12.36 14.84
C ALA A 265 19.81 11.15 15.75
N GLY A 266 18.55 10.78 15.94
CA GLY A 266 18.15 9.60 16.72
C GLY A 266 18.73 8.30 16.17
N LEU A 267 18.60 8.06 14.86
CA LEU A 267 19.16 6.87 14.21
C LEU A 267 20.69 6.84 14.26
N ALA A 268 21.35 7.97 14.06
CA ALA A 268 22.81 8.07 14.15
C ALA A 268 23.32 7.84 15.58
N ALA A 269 22.64 8.40 16.58
CA ALA A 269 22.93 8.18 17.99
C ALA A 269 22.71 6.71 18.38
N TRP A 270 21.63 6.08 17.91
CA TRP A 270 21.35 4.65 18.09
C TRP A 270 22.50 3.79 17.54
N GLN A 271 22.95 4.06 16.31
CA GLN A 271 24.06 3.33 15.69
C GLN A 271 25.37 3.47 16.48
N LEU A 272 25.59 4.63 17.11
CA LEU A 272 26.77 4.92 17.94
C LEU A 272 26.65 4.38 19.37
N GLY A 273 25.57 3.68 19.72
CA GLY A 273 25.31 3.20 21.09
C GLY A 273 24.97 4.31 22.10
N ARG A 274 24.65 5.53 21.63
CA ARG A 274 24.29 6.67 22.47
C ARG A 274 22.78 6.69 22.69
N TYR A 275 22.26 5.67 23.36
CA TYR A 275 20.82 5.40 23.41
C TYR A 275 20.00 6.47 24.15
N GLU A 276 20.55 7.12 25.18
CA GLU A 276 19.87 8.23 25.87
C GLU A 276 19.65 9.40 24.92
N LEU A 277 20.69 9.77 24.18
CA LEU A 277 20.63 10.83 23.18
C LEU A 277 19.70 10.45 22.03
N ALA A 278 19.69 9.18 21.62
CA ALA A 278 18.75 8.69 20.63
C ALA A 278 17.29 8.88 21.12
N ALA A 279 17.02 8.52 22.38
CA ALA A 279 15.71 8.68 22.99
C ALA A 279 15.24 10.16 23.00
N GLU A 280 16.12 11.10 23.33
CA GLU A 280 15.81 12.54 23.34
C GLU A 280 15.35 13.05 21.97
N HIS A 281 16.07 12.69 20.90
CA HIS A 281 15.73 13.08 19.55
C HIS A 281 14.43 12.41 19.06
N PHE A 282 14.28 11.12 19.32
CA PHE A 282 13.07 10.40 18.94
C PHE A 282 11.81 10.92 19.68
N ASP A 283 11.94 11.27 20.96
CA ASP A 283 10.87 11.91 21.74
C ASP A 283 10.49 13.27 21.18
N ALA A 284 11.49 14.10 20.83
CA ALA A 284 11.23 15.40 20.24
C ALA A 284 10.37 15.28 18.96
N LEU A 285 10.59 14.22 18.17
CA LEU A 285 9.79 13.91 17.00
C LEU A 285 8.39 13.37 17.35
N ALA A 286 8.29 12.49 18.34
CA ALA A 286 7.04 11.89 18.81
C ALA A 286 6.00 12.94 19.26
N TYR A 287 6.47 13.91 20.03
CA TYR A 287 5.64 14.98 20.62
C TYR A 287 5.49 16.20 19.72
N ALA A 288 6.00 16.20 18.48
CA ALA A 288 5.87 17.32 17.57
C ALA A 288 4.46 17.38 16.94
N PRO A 289 3.54 18.27 17.37
CA PRO A 289 2.15 18.27 16.90
C PRO A 289 2.00 18.62 15.41
N TYR A 290 3.03 19.20 14.82
CA TYR A 290 3.10 19.61 13.42
C TYR A 290 3.63 18.54 12.46
N VAL A 291 4.06 17.40 13.00
CA VAL A 291 4.54 16.27 12.24
C VAL A 291 3.39 15.30 11.98
N ARG A 292 3.38 14.66 10.81
CA ARG A 292 2.34 13.70 10.44
C ARG A 292 2.31 12.53 11.41
N HIS A 293 1.11 12.02 11.70
CA HIS A 293 0.89 10.90 12.63
C HIS A 293 1.81 9.69 12.38
N PRO A 294 1.99 9.17 11.14
CA PRO A 294 2.91 8.06 10.91
C PRO A 294 4.36 8.36 11.29
N THR A 295 4.85 9.58 11.03
CA THR A 295 6.22 9.97 11.39
C THR A 295 6.37 10.18 12.90
N ARG A 296 5.33 10.68 13.57
CA ARG A 296 5.29 10.75 15.05
C ARG A 296 5.29 9.35 15.64
N ALA A 297 4.55 8.40 15.06
CA ALA A 297 4.54 7.01 15.48
C ALA A 297 5.92 6.35 15.33
N SER A 298 6.64 6.63 14.25
CA SER A 298 8.04 6.21 14.10
C SER A 298 8.91 6.75 15.24
N GLY A 299 8.87 8.06 15.50
CA GLY A 299 9.61 8.69 16.59
C GLY A 299 9.27 8.07 17.94
N ALA A 300 7.98 7.91 18.24
CA ALA A 300 7.54 7.38 19.51
C ALA A 300 7.98 5.93 19.73
N TYR A 301 7.82 5.07 18.72
CA TYR A 301 8.24 3.67 18.83
C TYR A 301 9.76 3.54 19.02
N TRP A 302 10.57 4.31 18.28
CA TRP A 302 12.03 4.30 18.45
C TRP A 302 12.48 4.90 19.79
N ALA A 303 11.77 5.91 20.32
CA ALA A 303 12.00 6.42 21.67
C ALA A 303 11.71 5.34 22.72
N ALA A 304 10.59 4.61 22.59
CA ALA A 304 10.27 3.48 23.47
C ALA A 304 11.38 2.41 23.45
N ARG A 305 11.89 2.05 22.27
CA ARG A 305 13.04 1.14 22.13
C ARG A 305 14.30 1.66 22.82
N ALA A 306 14.63 2.94 22.66
CA ALA A 306 15.78 3.54 23.31
C ALA A 306 15.64 3.59 24.84
N TYR A 307 14.43 3.84 25.35
CA TYR A 307 14.15 3.78 26.79
C TYR A 307 14.21 2.36 27.38
N LEU A 308 13.81 1.34 26.61
CA LEU A 308 14.00 -0.06 27.01
C LEU A 308 15.49 -0.40 27.18
N VAL A 309 16.33 -0.03 26.21
CA VAL A 309 17.77 -0.31 26.25
C VAL A 309 18.47 0.46 27.39
N THR A 310 18.02 1.68 27.67
CA THR A 310 18.56 2.53 28.75
C THR A 310 17.93 2.28 30.12
N GLN A 311 17.14 1.21 30.26
CA GLN A 311 16.51 0.80 31.52
C GLN A 311 15.60 1.87 32.15
N LYS A 312 14.83 2.59 31.32
CA LYS A 312 13.83 3.60 31.74
C LYS A 312 12.39 3.13 31.39
N PRO A 313 11.92 2.01 31.99
CA PRO A 313 10.65 1.39 31.61
C PRO A 313 9.43 2.29 31.85
N ASP A 314 9.51 3.22 32.81
CA ASP A 314 8.49 4.24 33.13
C ASP A 314 8.12 5.10 31.92
N LYS A 315 9.04 5.28 30.97
CA LYS A 315 8.82 6.07 29.75
C LYS A 315 8.29 5.25 28.59
N VAL A 316 8.37 3.92 28.62
CA VAL A 316 8.12 3.06 27.46
C VAL A 316 6.66 3.06 27.06
N ALA A 317 5.76 2.76 28.00
CA ALA A 317 4.33 2.58 27.72
C ALA A 317 3.72 3.83 27.04
N SER A 318 3.99 5.02 27.58
CA SER A 318 3.41 6.26 27.03
C SER A 318 3.88 6.57 25.59
N ARG A 319 5.07 6.11 25.19
CA ARG A 319 5.57 6.28 23.81
C ARG A 319 4.97 5.25 22.88
N LEU A 320 4.80 4.01 23.34
CA LEU A 320 4.07 3.00 22.58
C LEU A 320 2.61 3.45 22.36
N GLU A 321 1.96 4.06 23.34
CA GLU A 321 0.60 4.61 23.19
C GLU A 321 0.53 5.70 22.10
N ILE A 322 1.52 6.60 22.02
CA ILE A 322 1.59 7.60 20.94
C ILE A 322 1.73 6.93 19.57
N ALA A 323 2.55 5.89 19.46
CA ALA A 323 2.69 5.14 18.21
C ALA A 323 1.39 4.40 17.86
N ALA A 324 0.74 3.78 18.86
CA ALA A 324 -0.48 2.99 18.72
C ALA A 324 -1.67 3.80 18.20
N GLN A 325 -1.69 5.13 18.41
CA GLN A 325 -2.69 6.05 17.82
C GLN A 325 -2.72 6.05 16.28
N THR A 326 -1.73 5.46 15.61
CA THR A 326 -1.71 5.30 14.16
C THR A 326 -1.72 3.81 13.78
N PRO A 327 -2.82 3.08 14.03
CA PRO A 327 -2.87 1.62 13.97
C PRO A 327 -2.68 1.02 12.57
N LEU A 328 -2.69 1.85 11.52
CA LEU A 328 -2.43 1.47 10.12
C LEU A 328 -1.00 1.81 9.65
N SER A 329 -0.13 2.30 10.54
CA SER A 329 1.29 2.53 10.25
C SER A 329 2.15 1.39 10.78
N PHE A 330 3.30 1.14 10.14
CA PHE A 330 4.22 0.07 10.52
C PHE A 330 4.57 0.06 12.02
N TYR A 331 5.01 1.21 12.55
CA TYR A 331 5.35 1.35 13.96
C TYR A 331 4.14 1.39 14.88
N GLY A 332 2.97 1.81 14.38
CA GLY A 332 1.73 1.74 15.15
C GLY A 332 1.23 0.31 15.32
N VAL A 333 1.34 -0.55 14.31
CA VAL A 333 1.00 -1.99 14.45
C VAL A 333 1.96 -2.67 15.43
N LEU A 334 3.26 -2.38 15.35
CA LEU A 334 4.25 -2.92 16.30
C LEU A 334 3.97 -2.46 17.74
N ALA A 335 3.65 -1.18 17.92
CA ALA A 335 3.31 -0.64 19.24
C ALA A 335 2.03 -1.24 19.82
N ASN A 336 0.97 -1.38 19.02
CA ASN A 336 -0.26 -2.03 19.44
C ASN A 336 0.00 -3.48 19.88
N ARG A 337 0.82 -4.24 19.13
CA ARG A 337 1.20 -5.60 19.55
C ARG A 337 1.95 -5.60 20.88
N GLN A 338 2.94 -4.73 21.07
CA GLN A 338 3.71 -4.67 22.33
C GLN A 338 2.85 -4.26 23.53
N LEU A 339 1.80 -3.46 23.33
CA LEU A 339 0.84 -3.07 24.36
C LEU A 339 -0.23 -4.15 24.62
N GLY A 340 -0.31 -5.22 23.81
CA GLY A 340 -1.40 -6.20 23.88
C GLY A 340 -2.73 -5.67 23.31
N ASN A 341 -2.70 -4.60 22.52
CA ASN A 341 -3.88 -4.00 21.88
C ASN A 341 -4.16 -4.65 20.51
N ASP A 342 -4.61 -5.91 20.51
CA ASP A 342 -4.85 -6.67 19.27
C ASP A 342 -6.22 -6.39 18.60
N HIS A 343 -7.06 -5.52 19.18
CA HIS A 343 -8.44 -5.24 18.75
C HIS A 343 -8.65 -3.85 18.14
N ALA A 344 -7.66 -3.30 17.44
CA ALA A 344 -7.72 -1.94 16.90
C ALA A 344 -8.56 -1.78 15.60
N TYR A 345 -9.25 -2.82 15.13
CA TYR A 345 -9.85 -2.84 13.79
C TYR A 345 -11.30 -3.34 13.80
N ASP A 346 -12.14 -2.68 13.01
CA ASP A 346 -13.50 -3.10 12.73
C ASP A 346 -13.56 -3.86 11.39
N TRP A 347 -13.83 -5.17 11.46
CA TRP A 347 -13.92 -6.02 10.28
C TRP A 347 -15.34 -6.14 9.72
N GLU A 348 -16.32 -5.47 10.33
CA GLU A 348 -17.69 -5.49 9.85
C GLU A 348 -17.77 -4.79 8.48
N VAL A 349 -18.28 -5.53 7.49
CA VAL A 349 -18.64 -4.93 6.20
C VAL A 349 -20.02 -4.34 6.37
N PRO A 350 -20.23 -3.03 6.12
CA PRO A 350 -21.56 -2.44 6.23
C PRO A 350 -22.58 -3.18 5.37
N ALA A 351 -23.80 -3.35 5.88
CA ALA A 351 -24.89 -3.88 5.09
C ALA A 351 -25.37 -2.85 4.05
N LEU A 352 -25.70 -3.32 2.84
CA LEU A 352 -26.36 -2.48 1.85
C LEU A 352 -27.87 -2.48 2.11
N GLY A 353 -28.40 -1.40 2.69
CA GLY A 353 -29.84 -1.19 2.81
C GLY A 353 -30.49 -0.76 1.50
N GLN A 354 -31.79 -1.01 1.36
CA GLN A 354 -32.56 -0.67 0.15
C GLN A 354 -32.50 0.83 -0.19
N SER A 355 -32.67 1.70 0.81
CA SER A 355 -32.62 3.16 0.64
C SER A 355 -31.23 3.66 0.19
N GLY A 356 -30.17 3.06 0.73
CA GLY A 356 -28.79 3.31 0.31
C GLY A 356 -28.54 2.91 -1.14
N ALA A 357 -29.01 1.72 -1.52
CA ALA A 357 -28.92 1.24 -2.90
C ALA A 357 -29.68 2.15 -3.88
N GLN A 358 -30.91 2.57 -3.53
CA GLN A 358 -31.71 3.48 -4.37
C GLN A 358 -30.99 4.80 -4.62
N ARG A 359 -30.43 5.45 -3.58
CA ARG A 359 -29.65 6.68 -3.72
C ARG A 359 -28.40 6.48 -4.56
N LEU A 360 -27.69 5.36 -4.37
CA LEU A 360 -26.55 5.01 -5.22
C LEU A 360 -26.95 4.84 -6.69
N PHE A 361 -28.13 4.29 -6.97
CA PHE A 361 -28.62 4.08 -8.33
C PHE A 361 -29.11 5.34 -9.04
N GLU A 362 -29.19 6.48 -8.35
CA GLU A 362 -29.38 7.80 -8.98
C GLU A 362 -28.15 8.18 -9.84
N TYR A 363 -26.99 7.59 -9.56
CA TYR A 363 -25.76 7.81 -10.32
C TYR A 363 -25.66 6.82 -11.49
N PRO A 364 -25.63 7.28 -12.76
CA PRO A 364 -25.51 6.39 -13.92
C PRO A 364 -24.26 5.50 -13.89
N VAL A 365 -23.16 6.02 -13.34
CA VAL A 365 -21.89 5.27 -13.17
C VAL A 365 -22.07 4.05 -12.27
N VAL A 366 -22.89 4.15 -11.22
CA VAL A 366 -23.18 3.01 -10.34
C VAL A 366 -24.07 2.01 -11.05
N ARG A 367 -25.12 2.46 -11.72
CA ARG A 367 -26.02 1.57 -12.49
C ARG A 367 -25.24 0.75 -13.51
N ARG A 368 -24.38 1.41 -14.29
CA ARG A 368 -23.52 0.75 -15.29
C ARG A 368 -22.56 -0.24 -14.64
N ALA A 369 -21.94 0.12 -13.52
CA ALA A 369 -21.03 -0.78 -12.83
C ALA A 369 -21.71 -2.05 -12.31
N VAL A 370 -22.88 -1.92 -11.67
CA VAL A 370 -23.66 -3.09 -11.20
C VAL A 370 -24.09 -3.96 -12.37
N ALA A 371 -24.60 -3.36 -13.45
CA ALA A 371 -24.95 -4.09 -14.66
C ALA A 371 -23.73 -4.84 -15.24
N LEU A 372 -22.55 -4.20 -15.34
CA LEU A 372 -21.32 -4.87 -15.78
C LEU A 372 -20.90 -6.02 -14.85
N ALA A 373 -21.07 -5.86 -13.54
CA ALA A 373 -20.78 -6.90 -12.56
C ALA A 373 -21.74 -8.10 -12.72
N GLN A 374 -23.04 -7.86 -12.94
CA GLN A 374 -24.03 -8.91 -13.26
C GLN A 374 -23.62 -9.73 -14.51
N LEU A 375 -22.98 -9.10 -15.49
CA LEU A 375 -22.46 -9.76 -16.69
C LEU A 375 -21.16 -10.57 -16.45
N GLY A 376 -20.53 -10.44 -15.28
CA GLY A 376 -19.20 -10.99 -14.99
C GLY A 376 -18.04 -10.12 -15.49
N ARG A 377 -18.31 -8.89 -15.96
CA ARG A 377 -17.31 -7.94 -16.46
C ARG A 377 -16.74 -7.07 -15.34
N THR A 378 -16.27 -7.73 -14.28
CA THR A 378 -15.83 -7.10 -13.02
C THR A 378 -14.74 -6.04 -13.20
N ARG A 379 -13.79 -6.25 -14.12
CA ARG A 379 -12.76 -5.24 -14.45
C ARG A 379 -13.35 -3.91 -14.91
N GLU A 380 -14.37 -3.96 -15.76
CA GLU A 380 -15.02 -2.76 -16.27
C GLU A 380 -15.89 -2.13 -15.20
N ALA A 381 -16.60 -2.94 -14.41
CA ALA A 381 -17.36 -2.47 -13.24
C ALA A 381 -16.48 -1.74 -12.22
N GLU A 382 -15.31 -2.30 -11.89
CA GLU A 382 -14.37 -1.64 -11.00
C GLU A 382 -13.85 -0.32 -11.57
N THR A 383 -13.48 -0.32 -12.85
CA THR A 383 -12.96 0.88 -13.50
C THR A 383 -14.00 1.98 -13.54
N GLU A 384 -15.26 1.61 -13.78
CA GLU A 384 -16.43 2.47 -13.76
C GLU A 384 -16.59 3.16 -12.39
N LEU A 385 -16.74 2.37 -11.31
CA LEU A 385 -16.92 2.93 -9.96
C LEU A 385 -15.71 3.72 -9.49
N ARG A 386 -14.48 3.23 -9.71
CA ARG A 386 -13.28 3.95 -9.26
C ARG A 386 -13.14 5.31 -9.94
N ARG A 387 -13.52 5.45 -11.21
CA ARG A 387 -13.48 6.75 -11.90
C ARG A 387 -14.66 7.63 -11.51
N GLY A 388 -15.82 7.02 -11.23
CA GLY A 388 -17.03 7.68 -10.75
C GLY A 388 -16.95 8.17 -9.31
N HIS A 389 -16.13 7.56 -8.46
CA HIS A 389 -16.10 7.79 -7.01
C HIS A 389 -16.04 9.28 -6.62
N ALA A 390 -15.22 10.08 -7.29
CA ALA A 390 -15.10 11.51 -7.00
C ALA A 390 -16.35 12.36 -7.34
N TYR A 391 -17.35 11.77 -7.99
CA TYR A 391 -18.61 12.40 -8.38
C TYR A 391 -19.82 11.88 -7.59
N ILE A 392 -19.65 10.82 -6.81
CA ILE A 392 -20.67 10.29 -5.91
C ILE A 392 -20.61 11.09 -4.60
N ASP A 393 -21.74 11.33 -3.95
CA ASP A 393 -21.81 11.97 -2.64
C ASP A 393 -21.04 11.13 -1.59
N ASP A 394 -20.25 11.78 -0.72
CA ASP A 394 -19.40 11.08 0.26
C ASP A 394 -20.19 10.46 1.41
N SER A 395 -21.39 10.94 1.70
CA SER A 395 -22.32 10.32 2.66
C SER A 395 -22.77 8.92 2.23
N LEU A 396 -22.57 8.56 0.95
CA LEU A 396 -22.90 7.24 0.41
C LEU A 396 -21.73 6.24 0.48
N ASP A 397 -20.56 6.63 0.97
CA ASP A 397 -19.36 5.78 0.93
C ASP A 397 -19.54 4.44 1.65
N LYS A 398 -20.22 4.41 2.80
CA LYS A 398 -20.52 3.15 3.50
C LYS A 398 -21.34 2.19 2.62
N HIS A 399 -22.35 2.72 1.94
CA HIS A 399 -23.18 1.95 1.01
C HIS A 399 -22.38 1.55 -0.24
N LEU A 400 -21.48 2.40 -0.71
CA LEU A 400 -20.65 2.12 -1.87
C LEU A 400 -19.61 1.02 -1.57
N VAL A 401 -19.04 1.00 -0.36
CA VAL A 401 -18.19 -0.11 0.12
C VAL A 401 -19.01 -1.40 0.20
N ALA A 402 -20.23 -1.35 0.77
CA ALA A 402 -21.13 -2.50 0.84
C ALA A 402 -21.46 -3.07 -0.55
N LEU A 403 -21.82 -2.19 -1.50
CA LEU A 403 -22.09 -2.55 -2.89
C LEU A 403 -20.85 -3.17 -3.56
N ALA A 404 -19.68 -2.58 -3.36
CA ALA A 404 -18.44 -3.08 -3.93
C ALA A 404 -18.02 -4.42 -3.29
N ALA A 405 -18.36 -4.68 -2.03
CA ALA A 405 -18.16 -5.98 -1.40
C ALA A 405 -19.12 -7.04 -1.96
N GLN A 406 -20.41 -6.71 -2.12
CA GLN A 406 -21.42 -7.61 -2.70
C GLN A 406 -21.03 -8.10 -4.10
N TRP A 407 -20.42 -7.23 -4.92
CA TRP A 407 -20.03 -7.53 -6.30
C TRP A 407 -18.56 -7.96 -6.49
N ASP A 408 -17.84 -8.26 -5.41
CA ASP A 408 -16.40 -8.63 -5.42
C ASP A 408 -15.52 -7.64 -6.21
N LEU A 409 -15.64 -6.35 -5.86
CA LEU A 409 -14.92 -5.22 -6.46
C LEU A 409 -13.87 -4.65 -5.46
N PRO A 410 -12.83 -5.42 -5.11
CA PRO A 410 -11.89 -5.09 -4.03
C PRO A 410 -11.12 -3.77 -4.25
N ALA A 411 -10.75 -3.43 -5.48
CA ALA A 411 -10.03 -2.18 -5.73
C ALA A 411 -10.95 -0.96 -5.57
N THR A 412 -12.25 -1.13 -5.80
CA THR A 412 -13.25 -0.10 -5.48
C THR A 412 -13.41 0.03 -3.98
N GLN A 413 -13.57 -1.08 -3.24
CA GLN A 413 -13.64 -1.07 -1.77
C GLN A 413 -12.46 -0.28 -1.18
N LEU A 414 -11.23 -0.63 -1.59
CA LEU A 414 -10.01 0.03 -1.13
C LEU A 414 -9.99 1.52 -1.48
N GLN A 415 -10.32 1.89 -2.73
CA GLN A 415 -10.31 3.29 -3.13
C GLN A 415 -11.38 4.11 -2.40
N VAL A 416 -12.55 3.55 -2.10
CA VAL A 416 -13.58 4.28 -1.34
C VAL A 416 -13.10 4.48 0.09
N ALA A 417 -12.64 3.41 0.74
CA ALA A 417 -12.20 3.47 2.13
C ALA A 417 -10.92 4.32 2.35
N GLU A 418 -10.03 4.44 1.36
CA GLU A 418 -8.83 5.32 1.47
C GLU A 418 -9.17 6.82 1.45
N TYR A 419 -10.29 7.20 0.84
CA TYR A 419 -10.63 8.60 0.55
C TYR A 419 -11.95 9.05 1.19
N THR A 420 -12.54 8.20 2.05
CA THR A 420 -13.78 8.50 2.76
C THR A 420 -13.53 9.27 4.05
N THR A 421 -14.43 10.20 4.38
CA THR A 421 -14.47 10.86 5.69
C THR A 421 -15.18 10.02 6.76
N SER A 422 -15.82 8.91 6.36
CA SER A 422 -16.51 7.99 7.26
C SER A 422 -15.54 7.15 8.09
N THR A 423 -15.91 6.85 9.33
CA THR A 423 -15.22 5.88 10.20
C THR A 423 -15.87 4.50 10.12
N GLY A 424 -15.17 3.45 10.56
CA GLY A 424 -15.67 2.07 10.56
C GLY A 424 -15.72 1.45 9.16
N LEU A 425 -14.67 1.66 8.37
CA LEU A 425 -14.53 1.16 6.99
C LEU A 425 -13.18 0.44 6.78
N GLU A 426 -12.59 -0.07 7.85
CA GLU A 426 -11.35 -0.84 7.83
C GLU A 426 -11.51 -2.12 7.00
N ALA A 427 -12.70 -2.74 6.99
CA ALA A 427 -13.04 -3.81 6.06
C ALA A 427 -12.94 -3.37 4.58
N GLY A 428 -13.20 -2.11 4.25
CA GLY A 428 -12.99 -1.57 2.90
C GLY A 428 -11.51 -1.36 2.56
N LEU A 429 -10.66 -0.99 3.53
CA LEU A 429 -9.20 -0.87 3.36
C LEU A 429 -8.49 -2.24 3.19
N PHE A 430 -9.12 -3.23 3.84
CA PHE A 430 -8.86 -4.65 4.00
C PHE A 430 -9.27 -5.71 2.96
N PRO A 431 -9.78 -5.45 1.75
CA PRO A 431 -10.75 -6.34 1.09
C PRO A 431 -10.22 -7.77 0.91
N ILE A 432 -11.10 -8.77 1.05
CA ILE A 432 -10.81 -10.20 0.79
C ILE A 432 -11.43 -10.55 -0.57
N PRO A 433 -10.66 -10.57 -1.66
CA PRO A 433 -11.18 -10.87 -2.98
C PRO A 433 -11.38 -12.37 -3.20
N SER A 434 -12.27 -12.74 -4.14
CA SER A 434 -12.42 -14.14 -4.59
C SER A 434 -11.26 -14.66 -5.45
N PHE A 435 -10.24 -13.84 -5.71
CA PHE A 435 -9.13 -14.21 -6.57
C PHE A 435 -8.30 -15.36 -5.97
N VAL A 436 -8.26 -16.48 -6.68
CA VAL A 436 -7.48 -17.66 -6.31
C VAL A 436 -6.39 -17.93 -7.35
N PRO A 437 -5.16 -18.33 -6.93
CA PRO A 437 -4.19 -18.86 -7.87
C PRO A 437 -4.74 -20.10 -8.57
N ARG A 438 -4.35 -20.35 -9.83
CA ARG A 438 -4.87 -21.49 -10.62
C ARG A 438 -4.66 -22.86 -9.96
N SER A 439 -3.60 -23.02 -9.17
CA SER A 439 -3.32 -24.26 -8.44
C SER A 439 -3.76 -24.21 -6.96
N GLY A 440 -4.58 -23.23 -6.59
CA GLY A 440 -4.88 -22.92 -5.19
C GLY A 440 -3.73 -22.22 -4.48
N PHE A 441 -3.97 -21.87 -3.21
CA PHE A 441 -2.98 -21.21 -2.37
C PHE A 441 -1.90 -22.20 -1.91
N GLN A 442 -0.63 -21.91 -2.23
CA GLN A 442 0.54 -22.65 -1.73
C GLN A 442 1.34 -21.87 -0.68
N ILE A 443 0.96 -20.61 -0.45
CA ILE A 443 1.42 -19.74 0.64
C ILE A 443 0.20 -19.07 1.26
N ASP A 444 0.37 -18.49 2.44
CA ASP A 444 -0.68 -17.78 3.17
C ASP A 444 -1.40 -16.74 2.29
N PRO A 445 -2.74 -16.81 2.12
CA PRO A 445 -3.51 -15.81 1.39
C PRO A 445 -3.24 -14.39 1.88
N ALA A 446 -3.06 -14.18 3.19
CA ALA A 446 -2.74 -12.88 3.77
C ALA A 446 -1.47 -12.27 3.15
N LEU A 447 -0.47 -13.11 2.85
CA LEU A 447 0.76 -12.66 2.21
C LEU A 447 0.52 -12.23 0.76
N LEU A 448 -0.26 -12.99 -0.01
CA LEU A 448 -0.59 -12.60 -1.39
C LEU A 448 -1.44 -11.32 -1.40
N TYR A 449 -2.41 -11.18 -0.50
CA TYR A 449 -3.22 -9.98 -0.37
C TYR A 449 -2.37 -8.75 0.02
N ALA A 450 -1.40 -8.92 0.91
CA ALA A 450 -0.49 -7.85 1.31
C ALA A 450 0.36 -7.31 0.14
N PHE A 451 0.93 -8.20 -0.67
CA PHE A 451 1.66 -7.83 -1.88
C PHE A 451 0.73 -7.22 -2.93
N MET A 452 -0.42 -7.85 -3.20
CA MET A 452 -1.39 -7.37 -4.18
C MET A 452 -1.93 -5.97 -3.85
N ARG A 453 -2.23 -5.70 -2.57
CA ARG A 453 -2.63 -4.38 -2.07
C ARG A 453 -1.55 -3.34 -2.38
N LYS A 454 -0.28 -3.66 -2.09
CA LYS A 454 0.85 -2.75 -2.35
C LYS A 454 1.13 -2.54 -3.83
N GLU A 455 1.09 -3.61 -4.62
CA GLU A 455 1.54 -3.61 -6.02
C GLU A 455 0.51 -3.01 -6.97
N SER A 456 -0.76 -3.43 -6.86
CA SER A 456 -1.79 -3.07 -7.81
C SER A 456 -3.01 -2.41 -7.19
N LYS A 457 -3.12 -2.37 -5.86
CA LYS A 457 -4.37 -2.01 -5.16
C LYS A 457 -5.56 -2.82 -5.69
N PHE A 458 -5.33 -4.12 -5.93
CA PHE A 458 -6.28 -5.08 -6.50
C PHE A 458 -6.72 -4.83 -7.96
N VAL A 459 -6.10 -3.87 -8.66
CA VAL A 459 -6.43 -3.58 -10.06
C VAL A 459 -5.88 -4.68 -10.98
N THR A 460 -6.77 -5.54 -11.48
CA THR A 460 -6.41 -6.75 -12.25
C THR A 460 -5.66 -6.48 -13.57
N ASP A 461 -5.87 -5.31 -14.17
CA ASP A 461 -5.21 -4.86 -15.40
C ASP A 461 -4.14 -3.77 -15.19
N ALA A 462 -3.69 -3.60 -13.95
CA ALA A 462 -2.65 -2.63 -13.59
C ALA A 462 -1.41 -2.79 -14.47
N LYS A 463 -0.91 -1.67 -15.00
CA LYS A 463 0.31 -1.63 -15.80
C LYS A 463 1.20 -0.47 -15.35
N SER A 464 2.39 -0.77 -14.83
CA SER A 464 3.36 0.26 -14.49
C SER A 464 4.01 0.89 -15.73
N TRP A 465 4.61 2.06 -15.55
CA TRP A 465 5.39 2.74 -16.59
C TRP A 465 6.58 1.88 -17.09
N ALA A 466 7.22 1.13 -16.18
CA ALA A 466 8.30 0.20 -16.50
C ALA A 466 7.80 -1.09 -17.17
N GLY A 467 6.49 -1.33 -17.16
CA GLY A 467 5.85 -2.47 -17.80
C GLY A 467 5.58 -3.67 -16.90
N ALA A 468 5.53 -3.49 -15.58
CA ALA A 468 4.97 -4.50 -14.68
C ALA A 468 3.46 -4.67 -14.95
N ARG A 469 2.90 -5.86 -14.71
CA ARG A 469 1.52 -6.22 -15.10
C ARG A 469 0.76 -7.02 -14.05
N GLY A 470 -0.52 -6.70 -13.93
CA GLY A 470 -1.51 -7.46 -13.16
C GLY A 470 -1.39 -7.26 -11.65
N LEU A 471 -2.07 -8.13 -10.91
CA LEU A 471 -2.28 -8.02 -9.46
C LEU A 471 -0.99 -7.93 -8.64
N MET A 472 0.02 -8.72 -9.01
CA MET A 472 1.32 -8.82 -8.34
C MET A 472 2.39 -7.99 -9.06
N GLN A 473 2.03 -7.17 -10.06
CA GLN A 473 2.95 -6.34 -10.84
C GLN A 473 4.21 -7.08 -11.33
N LEU A 474 4.02 -8.25 -11.94
CA LEU A 474 5.14 -9.02 -12.46
C LEU A 474 5.70 -8.39 -13.74
N MET A 475 7.02 -8.21 -13.78
CA MET A 475 7.72 -7.86 -15.01
C MET A 475 7.66 -9.04 -16.00
N PRO A 476 7.46 -8.81 -17.31
CA PRO A 476 7.43 -9.89 -18.31
C PRO A 476 8.67 -10.80 -18.30
N ARG A 477 9.84 -10.24 -17.99
CA ARG A 477 11.09 -11.01 -17.86
C ARG A 477 11.05 -11.95 -16.65
N THR A 478 10.55 -11.46 -15.51
CA THR A 478 10.39 -12.24 -14.28
C THR A 478 9.33 -13.32 -14.47
N ALA A 479 8.16 -12.96 -15.00
CA ALA A 479 7.10 -13.92 -15.30
C ALA A 479 7.58 -15.03 -16.25
N SER A 480 8.32 -14.66 -17.29
CA SER A 480 8.93 -15.61 -18.23
C SER A 480 9.93 -16.55 -17.57
N TYR A 481 10.75 -16.05 -16.64
CA TYR A 481 11.69 -16.86 -15.86
C TYR A 481 10.96 -17.84 -14.93
N VAL A 482 9.97 -17.34 -14.18
CA VAL A 482 9.21 -18.14 -13.20
C VAL A 482 8.33 -19.19 -13.88
N ALA A 483 7.73 -18.87 -15.02
CA ALA A 483 6.89 -19.78 -15.79
C ALA A 483 7.69 -20.71 -16.72
N ASN A 484 8.99 -20.46 -16.91
CA ASN A 484 9.81 -21.06 -17.96
C ASN A 484 9.16 -20.93 -19.37
N ASP A 485 8.62 -19.75 -19.67
CA ASP A 485 7.92 -19.46 -20.93
C ASP A 485 8.41 -18.13 -21.52
N SER A 486 9.10 -18.20 -22.66
CA SER A 486 9.65 -17.02 -23.34
C SER A 486 8.56 -16.15 -24.00
N SER A 487 7.40 -16.71 -24.32
CA SER A 487 6.30 -16.02 -25.00
C SER A 487 5.67 -14.91 -24.13
N LEU A 488 5.80 -15.01 -22.80
CA LEU A 488 5.38 -13.98 -21.84
C LEU A 488 6.15 -12.67 -21.99
N ARG A 489 7.33 -12.68 -22.62
CA ARG A 489 8.07 -11.45 -22.99
C ARG A 489 7.52 -10.81 -24.27
N GLY A 490 6.79 -11.58 -25.07
CA GLY A 490 6.34 -11.26 -26.42
C GLY A 490 4.82 -11.18 -26.56
N SER A 491 4.26 -12.07 -27.38
CA SER A 491 2.84 -12.08 -27.76
C SER A 491 1.90 -12.39 -26.60
N GLN A 492 2.33 -13.20 -25.63
CA GLN A 492 1.46 -13.68 -24.54
C GLN A 492 1.53 -12.84 -23.26
N ARG A 493 2.19 -11.68 -23.29
CA ARG A 493 2.28 -10.78 -22.11
C ARG A 493 0.93 -10.35 -21.53
N HIS A 494 -0.13 -10.39 -22.34
CA HIS A 494 -1.49 -10.04 -21.94
C HIS A 494 -2.10 -11.05 -20.95
N LYS A 495 -1.61 -12.31 -20.93
CA LYS A 495 -2.01 -13.32 -19.95
C LYS A 495 -1.70 -12.91 -18.51
N LEU A 496 -0.75 -11.99 -18.31
CA LEU A 496 -0.44 -11.46 -16.98
C LEU A 496 -1.56 -10.60 -16.38
N PHE A 497 -2.60 -10.26 -17.14
CA PHE A 497 -3.82 -9.61 -16.63
C PHE A 497 -4.92 -10.60 -16.21
N ASP A 498 -4.69 -11.91 -16.37
CA ASP A 498 -5.53 -12.96 -15.78
C ASP A 498 -5.20 -13.07 -14.28
N PRO A 499 -6.15 -12.80 -13.36
CA PRO A 499 -5.91 -12.81 -11.92
C PRO A 499 -5.29 -14.12 -11.43
N GLY A 500 -5.88 -15.26 -11.78
CA GLY A 500 -5.43 -16.57 -11.30
C GLY A 500 -4.04 -16.94 -11.80
N PHE A 501 -3.71 -16.64 -13.07
CA PHE A 501 -2.35 -16.84 -13.58
C PHE A 501 -1.33 -15.91 -12.95
N ASN A 502 -1.67 -14.64 -12.76
CA ASN A 502 -0.77 -13.67 -12.18
C ASN A 502 -0.43 -14.01 -10.73
N LEU A 503 -1.44 -14.41 -9.94
CA LEU A 503 -1.25 -14.90 -8.56
C LEU A 503 -0.45 -16.20 -8.51
N GLU A 504 -0.69 -17.13 -9.44
CA GLU A 504 0.09 -18.38 -9.55
C GLU A 504 1.59 -18.11 -9.77
N LEU A 505 1.93 -17.19 -10.67
CA LEU A 505 3.32 -16.80 -10.89
C LEU A 505 3.88 -16.00 -9.71
N GLY A 506 3.07 -15.12 -9.10
CA GLY A 506 3.43 -14.34 -7.92
C GLY A 506 3.81 -15.23 -6.73
N GLN A 507 3.00 -16.24 -6.42
CA GLN A 507 3.30 -17.17 -5.33
C GLN A 507 4.57 -17.99 -5.59
N LYS A 508 4.77 -18.46 -6.83
CA LYS A 508 6.01 -19.17 -7.20
C LYS A 508 7.23 -18.29 -7.03
N TYR A 509 7.14 -17.03 -7.44
CA TYR A 509 8.22 -16.08 -7.29
C TYR A 509 8.53 -15.80 -5.82
N LEU A 510 7.51 -15.55 -4.98
CA LEU A 510 7.69 -15.36 -3.54
C LEU A 510 8.34 -16.59 -2.87
N LYS A 511 7.96 -17.81 -3.23
CA LYS A 511 8.60 -19.04 -2.72
C LYS A 511 10.08 -19.12 -3.10
N GLN A 512 10.45 -18.74 -4.32
CA GLN A 512 11.85 -18.65 -4.75
C GLN A 512 12.63 -17.62 -3.92
N LEU A 513 12.05 -16.43 -3.71
CA LEU A 513 12.67 -15.38 -2.91
C LEU A 513 12.85 -15.80 -1.45
N MET A 514 11.83 -16.38 -0.82
CA MET A 514 11.91 -16.93 0.54
C MET A 514 13.02 -17.97 0.70
N SER A 515 13.21 -18.82 -0.33
CA SER A 515 14.26 -19.84 -0.33
C SER A 515 15.67 -19.24 -0.41
N SER A 516 15.81 -18.07 -1.04
CA SER A 516 17.10 -17.37 -1.19
C SER A 516 17.40 -16.36 -0.09
N ALA A 517 16.39 -15.93 0.67
CA ALA A 517 16.52 -15.00 1.78
C ALA A 517 17.38 -15.59 2.89
N GLN A 518 18.09 -14.75 3.63
CA GLN A 518 18.91 -15.15 4.78
C GLN A 518 18.61 -14.26 5.99
N PRO A 519 18.18 -14.82 7.13
CA PRO A 519 17.75 -16.21 7.33
C PRO A 519 16.64 -16.65 6.36
N LYS A 520 16.58 -17.95 6.04
CA LYS A 520 15.59 -18.52 5.11
C LYS A 520 14.18 -18.09 5.51
N GLY A 521 13.42 -17.54 4.56
CA GLY A 521 12.06 -17.04 4.81
C GLY A 521 11.96 -15.65 5.45
N ASN A 522 13.06 -14.94 5.70
CA ASN A 522 13.02 -13.57 6.24
C ASN A 522 12.23 -12.62 5.33
N LEU A 523 11.08 -12.15 5.79
CA LEU A 523 10.16 -11.36 4.98
C LEU A 523 10.69 -9.97 4.64
N PHE A 524 11.51 -9.33 5.49
CA PHE A 524 12.15 -8.06 5.15
C PHE A 524 13.07 -8.24 3.93
N MET A 525 13.84 -9.32 3.90
CA MET A 525 14.74 -9.64 2.79
C MET A 525 13.98 -10.03 1.52
N VAL A 526 12.87 -10.75 1.66
CA VAL A 526 11.97 -11.09 0.55
C VAL A 526 11.39 -9.84 -0.09
N THR A 527 10.87 -8.90 0.71
CA THR A 527 10.33 -7.63 0.19
C THR A 527 11.40 -6.78 -0.50
N VAL A 528 12.62 -6.76 0.05
CA VAL A 528 13.77 -6.12 -0.61
C VAL A 528 14.06 -6.76 -1.97
N ALA A 529 14.13 -8.09 -2.06
CA ALA A 529 14.40 -8.77 -3.32
C ALA A 529 13.26 -8.66 -4.33
N TYR A 530 12.01 -8.56 -3.86
CA TYR A 530 10.84 -8.40 -4.73
C TYR A 530 10.85 -7.02 -5.40
N ASN A 531 10.97 -5.95 -4.60
CA ASN A 531 10.92 -4.56 -5.09
C ASN A 531 12.27 -4.08 -5.66
N GLY A 532 13.35 -4.27 -4.89
CA GLY A 532 14.70 -3.81 -5.25
C GLY A 532 15.48 -4.79 -6.13
N GLY A 533 15.05 -6.04 -6.24
CA GLY A 533 15.74 -7.09 -6.99
C GLY A 533 16.82 -7.84 -6.19
N PRO A 534 17.11 -9.11 -6.51
CA PRO A 534 18.10 -9.92 -5.76
C PRO A 534 19.52 -9.36 -5.74
N GLY A 535 19.90 -8.57 -6.76
CA GLY A 535 21.21 -7.91 -6.80
C GLY A 535 21.38 -6.84 -5.71
N ASN A 536 20.34 -6.01 -5.52
CA ASN A 536 20.33 -4.99 -4.46
C ASN A 536 20.24 -5.63 -3.08
N LEU A 537 19.45 -6.70 -2.92
CA LEU A 537 19.45 -7.48 -1.69
C LEU A 537 20.87 -7.93 -1.32
N ARG A 538 21.62 -8.50 -2.27
CA ARG A 538 22.99 -8.96 -2.02
C ARG A 538 23.91 -7.80 -1.63
N LYS A 539 23.82 -6.65 -2.32
CA LYS A 539 24.59 -5.44 -1.99
C LYS A 539 24.31 -5.00 -0.54
N TRP A 540 23.05 -4.74 -0.21
CA TRP A 540 22.66 -4.22 1.10
C TRP A 540 22.91 -5.21 2.23
N ARG A 541 22.72 -6.51 2.00
CA ARG A 541 23.07 -7.54 2.99
C ARG A 541 24.56 -7.56 3.30
N ASN A 542 25.42 -7.48 2.28
CA ASN A 542 26.86 -7.46 2.52
C ASN A 542 27.26 -6.20 3.28
N GLU A 543 26.66 -5.06 2.92
CA GLU A 543 26.88 -3.78 3.59
C GLU A 543 26.38 -3.76 5.05
N LEU A 544 25.36 -4.55 5.39
CA LEU A 544 24.72 -4.57 6.70
C LEU A 544 25.00 -5.87 7.47
N SER A 545 26.02 -6.63 7.06
CA SER A 545 26.36 -7.95 7.62
C SER A 545 26.71 -7.93 9.12
N SER A 546 27.08 -6.78 9.67
CA SER A 546 27.31 -6.58 11.11
C SER A 546 26.06 -6.11 11.88
N ASN A 547 24.97 -5.73 11.20
CA ASN A 547 23.76 -5.23 11.84
C ASN A 547 22.80 -6.38 12.16
N THR A 548 22.57 -6.60 13.45
CA THR A 548 21.64 -7.62 13.95
C THR A 548 20.24 -7.07 14.23
N ASP A 549 20.04 -5.75 14.24
CA ASP A 549 18.75 -5.10 14.48
C ASP A 549 17.92 -5.02 13.17
N PRO A 550 16.81 -5.78 13.06
CA PRO A 550 15.98 -5.82 11.87
C PRO A 550 15.31 -4.50 11.51
N LEU A 551 14.95 -3.69 12.50
CA LEU A 551 14.26 -2.42 12.27
C LEU A 551 15.27 -1.34 11.90
N PHE A 552 16.45 -1.33 12.54
CA PHE A 552 17.53 -0.44 12.11
C PHE A 552 17.99 -0.76 10.69
N PHE A 553 18.00 -2.06 10.32
CA PHE A 553 18.26 -2.49 8.95
C PHE A 553 17.30 -1.83 7.96
N ILE A 554 15.98 -1.83 8.23
CA ILE A 554 15.01 -1.17 7.35
C ILE A 554 15.37 0.31 7.19
N GLU A 555 15.59 1.02 8.30
CA GLU A 555 15.81 2.47 8.27
C GLU A 555 17.10 2.91 7.57
N THR A 556 18.05 1.98 7.43
CA THR A 556 19.34 2.23 6.77
C THR A 556 19.43 1.71 5.34
N ILE A 557 18.37 1.12 4.78
CA ILE A 557 18.32 0.80 3.34
C ILE A 557 18.30 2.10 2.54
N PRO A 558 19.23 2.39 1.60
CA PRO A 558 19.28 3.68 0.91
C PRO A 558 18.03 4.04 0.11
N SER A 559 17.37 3.04 -0.49
CA SER A 559 16.15 3.22 -1.29
C SER A 559 14.93 3.53 -0.41
N ARG A 560 14.48 4.79 -0.42
CA ARG A 560 13.26 5.22 0.30
C ARG A 560 12.02 4.44 -0.17
N GLU A 561 11.92 4.16 -1.46
CA GLU A 561 10.82 3.37 -2.04
C GLU A 561 10.83 1.95 -1.47
N THR A 562 12.00 1.33 -1.36
CA THR A 562 12.09 -0.03 -0.83
C THR A 562 11.82 -0.09 0.67
N ARG A 563 12.23 0.93 1.45
CA ARG A 563 11.83 1.05 2.88
C ARG A 563 10.32 1.09 3.03
N ALA A 564 9.66 2.02 2.33
CA ALA A 564 8.21 2.14 2.33
C ALA A 564 7.53 0.85 1.85
N PHE A 565 8.11 0.16 0.86
CA PHE A 565 7.58 -1.11 0.37
C PHE A 565 7.61 -2.21 1.44
N ILE A 566 8.71 -2.34 2.19
CA ILE A 566 8.82 -3.30 3.30
C ILE A 566 7.78 -2.96 4.37
N GLU A 567 7.76 -1.71 4.84
CA GLU A 567 6.85 -1.24 5.87
C GLU A 567 5.39 -1.49 5.47
N GLU A 568 4.99 -1.12 4.26
CA GLU A 568 3.62 -1.28 3.78
C GLU A 568 3.22 -2.75 3.58
N VAL A 569 4.08 -3.59 2.98
CA VAL A 569 3.75 -5.02 2.78
C VAL A 569 3.63 -5.74 4.11
N LEU A 570 4.53 -5.51 5.06
CA LEU A 570 4.48 -6.18 6.36
C LEU A 570 3.31 -5.68 7.21
N THR A 571 3.05 -4.37 7.20
CA THR A 571 1.84 -3.80 7.82
C THR A 571 0.59 -4.45 7.23
N ASN A 572 0.49 -4.53 5.90
CA ASN A 572 -0.64 -5.19 5.25
C ASN A 572 -0.75 -6.66 5.63
N LEU A 573 0.35 -7.41 5.66
CA LEU A 573 0.35 -8.83 6.04
C LEU A 573 -0.23 -9.03 7.44
N TRP A 574 0.25 -8.24 8.40
CA TRP A 574 -0.19 -8.36 9.79
C TRP A 574 -1.66 -8.00 9.95
N ILE A 575 -2.11 -6.96 9.26
CA ILE A 575 -3.51 -6.55 9.28
C ILE A 575 -4.42 -7.57 8.58
N TYR A 576 -4.00 -8.14 7.45
CA TYR A 576 -4.72 -9.23 6.80
C TYR A 576 -4.81 -10.46 7.70
N ARG A 577 -3.76 -10.80 8.45
CA ARG A 577 -3.79 -11.89 9.43
C ARG A 577 -4.82 -11.62 10.53
N TYR A 578 -4.86 -10.40 11.08
CA TYR A 578 -5.92 -10.03 12.03
C TYR A 578 -7.31 -10.18 11.43
N ARG A 579 -7.53 -9.69 10.22
CA ARG A 579 -8.82 -9.81 9.53
C ARG A 579 -9.23 -11.27 9.31
N LEU A 580 -8.27 -12.15 9.04
CA LEU A 580 -8.49 -13.58 8.81
C LEU A 580 -8.46 -14.42 10.10
N GLY A 581 -8.36 -13.80 11.28
CA GLY A 581 -8.25 -14.52 12.57
C GLY A 581 -6.99 -15.38 12.69
N GLN A 582 -5.95 -15.08 11.91
CA GLN A 582 -4.68 -15.79 11.88
C GLN A 582 -3.70 -15.20 12.90
N GLU A 583 -2.83 -16.06 13.44
CA GLU A 583 -1.69 -15.60 14.22
C GLU A 583 -0.71 -14.79 13.37
N ALA A 584 0.00 -13.85 14.00
CA ALA A 584 0.98 -12.98 13.35
C ALA A 584 2.42 -13.21 13.88
N PRO A 585 3.02 -14.41 13.73
CA PRO A 585 4.35 -14.72 14.28
C PRO A 585 5.46 -13.80 13.77
N THR A 586 5.32 -13.26 12.55
CA THR A 586 6.27 -12.30 11.98
C THR A 586 6.13 -10.91 12.59
N LEU A 587 4.94 -10.52 13.05
CA LEU A 587 4.73 -9.30 13.83
C LEU A 587 5.36 -9.46 15.20
N GLU A 588 5.10 -10.59 15.86
CA GLU A 588 5.69 -10.91 17.17
C GLU A 588 7.22 -10.89 17.13
N ALA A 589 7.80 -11.52 16.11
CA ALA A 589 9.23 -11.48 15.91
C ALA A 589 9.74 -10.04 15.76
N ALA A 590 9.12 -9.23 14.88
CA ALA A 590 9.55 -7.85 14.65
C ALA A 590 9.37 -6.96 15.89
N ALA A 591 8.27 -7.11 16.63
CA ALA A 591 8.00 -6.41 17.89
C ALA A 591 9.02 -6.80 18.98
N ALA A 592 9.47 -8.05 19.00
CA ALA A 592 10.55 -8.52 19.88
C ALA A 592 11.96 -8.19 19.37
N GLY A 593 12.10 -7.40 18.31
CA GLY A 593 13.41 -7.04 17.72
C GLY A 593 14.11 -8.19 16.99
N LYS A 594 13.37 -9.23 16.59
CA LYS A 594 13.86 -10.40 15.85
C LYS A 594 13.49 -10.33 14.38
N TRP A 595 14.25 -11.01 13.54
CA TRP A 595 13.97 -11.07 12.10
C TRP A 595 12.61 -11.75 11.84
N PRO A 596 11.72 -11.17 11.01
CA PRO A 596 10.42 -11.73 10.72
C PRO A 596 10.54 -12.88 9.71
N VAL A 597 10.81 -14.08 10.20
CA VAL A 597 10.89 -15.29 9.38
C VAL A 597 9.48 -15.81 9.10
N TYR A 598 9.16 -15.98 7.81
CA TYR A 598 7.89 -16.52 7.37
C TYR A 598 7.65 -17.91 7.97
N THR A 599 6.56 -17.99 8.72
CA THR A 599 6.00 -19.25 9.22
C THR A 599 4.62 -19.39 8.57
N PRO A 600 4.36 -20.50 7.84
CA PRO A 600 3.02 -20.79 7.35
C PRO A 600 2.05 -20.85 8.54
N VAL A 601 0.92 -20.15 8.42
CA VAL A 601 -0.15 -20.18 9.42
C VAL A 601 -1.35 -20.87 8.78
N GLN A 602 -2.05 -21.71 9.56
CA GLN A 602 -3.26 -22.37 9.06
C GLN A 602 -4.33 -21.34 8.67
N ILE A 603 -5.04 -21.64 7.59
CA ILE A 603 -6.18 -20.86 7.14
C ILE A 603 -7.36 -21.22 8.06
N LYS A 604 -7.81 -20.27 8.89
CA LYS A 604 -8.98 -20.45 9.78
C LYS A 604 -10.28 -19.91 9.18
N ASP A 605 -10.24 -19.25 8.02
CA ASP A 605 -11.43 -18.72 7.34
C ASP A 605 -11.95 -19.75 6.32
N ASP A 606 -13.13 -20.32 6.59
CA ASP A 606 -13.81 -21.32 5.74
C ASP A 606 -14.05 -20.82 4.31
N ARG A 607 -14.07 -19.51 4.07
CA ARG A 607 -14.21 -18.93 2.71
C ARG A 607 -12.94 -19.06 1.87
N LEU A 608 -11.80 -19.28 2.52
CA LEU A 608 -10.48 -19.46 1.89
C LEU A 608 -10.02 -20.92 1.85
N VAL A 609 -10.74 -21.81 2.55
CA VAL A 609 -10.57 -23.25 2.43
C VAL A 609 -11.13 -23.67 1.08
N ILE A 610 -10.24 -24.16 0.21
CA ILE A 610 -10.55 -24.63 -1.14
C ILE A 610 -11.75 -25.60 -1.07
N ARG A 611 -12.86 -25.27 -1.72
CA ARG A 611 -13.89 -26.24 -2.13
C ARG A 611 -13.51 -26.83 -3.49
#